data_AF-J2MF75-F1
#
_entry.id   AF-J2MF75-F1
#
_cell.length_a   1.000
_cell.length_b   1.000
_cell.length_c   1.000
_cell.angle_alpha   90.00
_cell.angle_beta   90.00
_cell.angle_gamma   90.00
#
_symmetry.space_group_name_H-M   'P 1'
#
loop_
_entity.id
_entity.type
_entity.pdbx_description
1 polymer ?
#
loop_
_entity_poly.entity_id
_entity_poly.type
_entity_poly.pdbx_seq_one_letter_code
_entity_poly.pdbx_strand_id
1 'polypeptide(L)' 'MSQYEKGVHQPGESIVKQIAAVLNLPVPYFYCEDDETAHLLLCFHSLNKYARKQVIDLAEKLAFND' A
#
# COMPACT_ATOMS: atom_id res chain seq x y z
N MET A 1 -13.72 27.03 -8.04
CA MET A 1 -14.16 25.62 -8.12
C MET A 1 -13.03 24.83 -8.77
N SER A 2 -12.51 23.82 -8.08
CA SER A 2 -11.28 23.12 -8.47
C SER A 2 -11.59 21.88 -9.31
N GLN A 3 -10.79 21.61 -10.34
CA GLN A 3 -10.95 20.46 -11.26
C GLN A 3 -10.66 19.10 -10.61
N TYR A 4 -10.16 19.09 -9.36
CA TYR A 4 -9.90 17.86 -8.60
C TYR A 4 -11.17 17.24 -7.98
N GLU A 5 -12.26 18.00 -7.85
CA GLU A 5 -13.52 17.51 -7.27
C GLU A 5 -14.33 16.62 -8.23
N LYS A 6 -14.00 16.60 -9.52
CA LYS A 6 -14.77 15.88 -10.55
C LYS A 6 -14.26 14.48 -10.88
N GLY A 7 -13.17 14.00 -10.28
CA GLY A 7 -12.64 12.66 -10.58
C GLY A 7 -12.17 12.46 -12.03
N VAL A 8 -11.96 13.54 -12.80
CA VAL A 8 -11.65 13.48 -14.25
C VAL A 8 -10.16 13.26 -14.53
N HIS A 9 -9.28 13.52 -13.56
CA HIS A 9 -7.85 13.24 -13.70
C HIS A 9 -7.37 12.39 -12.53
N GLN A 10 -7.09 11.11 -12.80
CA GLN A 10 -6.24 10.34 -11.92
C GLN A 10 -4.92 11.12 -11.77
N PRO A 11 -4.47 11.43 -10.55
CA PRO A 11 -3.15 12.00 -10.35
C PRO A 11 -2.16 11.07 -11.05
N GLY A 12 -1.37 11.59 -11.99
CA GLY A 12 -0.33 10.81 -12.63
C GLY A 12 0.56 10.17 -11.55
N GLU A 13 1.18 9.02 -11.84
CA GLU A 13 1.97 8.27 -10.85
C GLU A 13 2.98 9.12 -10.05
N SER A 14 3.50 10.18 -10.67
CA SER A 14 4.38 11.16 -10.03
C SER A 14 3.74 11.86 -8.83
N ILE A 15 2.47 12.26 -8.94
CA ILE A 15 1.72 12.92 -7.86
C ILE A 15 1.44 11.93 -6.73
N VAL A 16 1.03 10.70 -7.04
CA VAL A 16 0.79 9.66 -6.03
C VAL A 16 2.09 9.33 -5.28
N LYS A 17 3.23 9.26 -5.98
CA LYS A 17 4.55 9.09 -5.36
C LYS A 17 4.91 10.24 -4.41
N GLN A 18 4.61 11.48 -4.78
CA GLN A 18 4.86 12.64 -3.91
C GLN A 18 3.98 12.61 -2.66
N ILE A 19 2.69 12.32 -2.81
CA ILE A 19 1.75 12.19 -1.69
C ILE A 19 2.18 11.04 -0.75
N ALA A 20 2.53 9.89 -1.33
CA ALA A 20 3.02 8.73 -0.59
C ALA A 20 4.28 9.05 0.22
N ALA A 21 5.22 9.80 -0.35
CA ALA A 21 6.43 10.22 0.34
C ALA A 21 6.14 11.16 1.53
N VAL A 22 5.21 12.11 1.37
CA VAL A 22 4.81 13.03 2.45
C VAL A 22 4.09 12.29 3.59
N LEU A 23 3.23 11.34 3.25
CA LEU A 23 2.46 10.55 4.22
C LEU A 23 3.25 9.35 4.78
N ASN A 24 4.46 9.10 4.27
CA ASN A 24 5.28 7.93 4.59
C ASN A 24 4.51 6.60 4.40
N LEU A 25 3.74 6.52 3.31
CA LEU A 25 2.92 5.38 2.94
C LEU A 25 3.47 4.71 1.67
N PRO A 26 3.27 3.40 1.49
CA PRO A 26 3.61 2.76 0.23
C PRO A 26 2.65 3.21 -0.87
N VAL A 27 3.18 3.55 -2.07
CA VAL A 27 2.35 3.93 -3.24
C VAL A 27 1.21 2.95 -3.54
N PRO A 28 1.41 1.61 -3.46
CA PRO A 28 0.32 0.63 -3.61
C PRO A 28 -0.90 0.86 -2.71
N TYR A 29 -0.72 1.48 -1.53
CA TYR A 29 -1.81 1.78 -0.60
C TYR A 29 -2.94 2.59 -1.25
N PHE A 30 -2.61 3.53 -2.13
CA PHE A 30 -3.59 4.39 -2.81
C PHE A 30 -4.39 3.68 -3.91
N TYR A 31 -4.04 2.43 -4.21
CA TYR A 31 -4.69 1.61 -5.24
C TYR A 31 -5.42 0.41 -4.66
N CYS A 32 -5.41 0.23 -3.33
CA CYS A 32 -6.16 -0.83 -2.69
C CYS A 32 -7.63 -0.44 -2.53
N GLU A 33 -8.53 -1.27 -3.04
CA GLU A 33 -9.99 -1.12 -2.85
C GLU A 33 -10.46 -1.74 -1.54
N ASP A 34 -9.70 -2.68 -0.98
CA ASP A 34 -10.01 -3.45 0.22
C ASP A 34 -9.19 -2.97 1.44
N ASP A 35 -9.88 -2.75 2.56
CA ASP A 35 -9.32 -2.23 3.80
C ASP A 35 -8.30 -3.20 4.43
N GLU A 36 -8.53 -4.52 4.33
CA GLU A 36 -7.63 -5.53 4.91
C GLU A 36 -6.29 -5.53 4.17
N THR A 37 -6.33 -5.46 2.84
CA THR A 37 -5.16 -5.39 1.97
C THR A 37 -4.39 -4.09 2.18
N ALA A 38 -5.10 -2.96 2.28
CA ALA A 38 -4.50 -1.67 2.59
C ALA A 38 -3.81 -1.69 3.96
N HIS A 39 -4.46 -2.25 4.98
CA HIS A 39 -3.90 -2.38 6.32
C HIS A 39 -2.66 -3.29 6.35
N LEU A 40 -2.70 -4.43 5.64
CA LEU A 40 -1.56 -5.33 5.52
C LEU A 40 -0.35 -4.62 4.90
N LEU A 41 -0.56 -3.82 3.85
CA LEU A 41 0.50 -3.03 3.22
C LEU A 41 1.09 -1.99 4.18
N LEU A 42 0.26 -1.29 4.97
CA LEU A 42 0.73 -0.34 5.98
C LEU A 42 1.60 -1.03 7.02
N CYS A 43 1.12 -2.13 7.60
CA CYS A 43 1.88 -2.92 8.56
C CYS A 43 3.19 -3.37 7.93
N PHE A 44 3.16 -4.00 6.76
CA PHE A 44 4.33 -4.52 6.08
C PHE A 44 5.36 -3.44 5.68
N HIS A 45 4.88 -2.24 5.33
CA HIS A 45 5.75 -1.10 5.02
C HIS A 45 6.56 -0.66 6.24
N SER A 46 5.93 -0.64 7.43
CA SER A 46 6.56 -0.23 8.69
C SER A 46 7.61 -1.22 9.24
N LEU A 47 7.61 -2.47 8.76
CA LEU A 47 8.49 -3.51 9.25
C LEU A 47 9.95 -3.39 8.76
N ASN A 48 10.89 -3.84 9.59
CA ASN A 48 12.27 -4.03 9.16
C ASN A 48 12.42 -5.29 8.26
N LYS A 49 13.58 -5.46 7.63
CA LYS A 49 13.84 -6.57 6.70
C LYS A 49 13.63 -7.96 7.31
N TYR A 50 13.98 -8.14 8.59
CA TYR A 50 13.84 -9.42 9.28
C TYR A 50 12.36 -9.75 9.54
N ALA A 51 11.60 -8.81 10.09
CA ALA A 51 10.18 -8.99 10.34
C ALA A 51 9.37 -9.16 9.04
N ARG A 52 9.73 -8.45 7.96
CA ARG A 52 9.13 -8.68 6.64
C ARG A 52 9.29 -10.12 6.16
N LYS A 53 10.48 -10.69 6.34
CA LYS A 53 10.72 -12.10 5.99
C LYS A 53 9.81 -13.03 6.79
N GLN A 54 9.68 -12.82 8.10
CA GLN A 54 8.80 -13.64 8.94
C GLN A 54 7.33 -13.57 8.50
N VAL A 55 6.84 -12.38 8.11
CA VAL A 55 5.46 -12.22 7.62
C VAL A 55 5.25 -12.98 6.31
N ILE A 56 6.19 -12.89 5.36
CA ILE A 56 6.12 -13.64 4.10
C ILE A 56 6.14 -15.14 4.38
N ASP A 57 7.09 -15.63 5.18
CA ASP A 57 7.21 -17.04 5.52
C ASP A 57 5.93 -17.58 6.18
N LEU A 58 5.28 -16.78 7.03
CA LEU A 58 4.00 -17.14 7.66
C LEU A 58 2.85 -17.15 6.64
N ALA A 59 2.74 -16.11 5.81
CA ALA A 59 1.71 -16.01 4.79
C ALA A 59 1.81 -17.16 3.77
N GLU A 60 3.03 -17.51 3.34
CA GLU A 60 3.28 -18.64 2.44
C GLU A 60 2.86 -19.97 3.07
N LYS A 61 3.19 -20.19 4.35
CA LYS A 61 2.75 -21.39 5.08
C LYS A 61 1.22 -21.48 5.15
N LEU A 62 0.54 -20.38 5.45
CA LEU A 62 -0.92 -20.37 5.57
C LEU A 62 -1.62 -20.50 4.21
N ALA A 63 -1.02 -19.99 3.13
CA ALA A 63 -1.63 -19.99 1.81
C ALA A 63 -1.35 -21.26 0.99
N PHE A 64 -0.24 -21.96 1.23
CA PHE A 64 0.24 -23.04 0.35
C PHE A 64 0.59 -24.36 1.04
N ASN A 65 0.55 -24.47 2.37
CA ASN A 65 0.77 -25.73 3.09
C ASN A 65 -0.51 -26.33 3.67
N ASP A 66 -1.51 -26.59 2.82
CA ASP A 66 -2.49 -27.65 3.09
C ASP A 66 -1.86 -29.05 2.93
#